data_AF-A0A839A3L4-F1
#
_entry.id   AF-A0A839A3L4-F1
#
_cell.length_a   1.000
_cell.length_b   1.000
_cell.length_c   1.000
_cell.angle_alpha   90.00
_cell.angle_beta   90.00
_cell.angle_gamma   90.00
#
_symmetry.space_group_name_H-M   'P 1'
#
loop_
_entity.id
_entity.type
_entity.pdbx_description
1 polymer ?
#
loop_
_entity_poly.entity_id
_entity_poly.type
_entity_poly.pdbx_seq_one_letter_code
_entity_poly.pdbx_strand_id
1 'polypeptide(L)'
;MNYKHKAGFSMIETVIGFFLFSSMMLLYLPAYYNELRRIEDAAQTSQAWRLFSELVDIELDEQIEDEAKALVSEQLILNWEALNEDNVSEFACELNYCYISLEGGSELYVEIQDLNF
;
A
#
# COMPACT_ATOMS: atom_id res chain seq x y z
N MET A 1 -19.18 -58.06 -28.88
CA MET A 1 -18.62 -56.71 -29.09
C MET A 1 -18.89 -55.90 -27.84
N ASN A 2 -17.82 -55.55 -27.12
CA ASN A 2 -17.83 -55.12 -25.73
C ASN A 2 -17.72 -53.58 -25.66
N TYR A 3 -18.83 -52.90 -25.36
CA TYR A 3 -18.88 -51.43 -25.23
C TYR A 3 -19.68 -51.03 -23.98
N LYS A 4 -19.23 -51.39 -22.78
CA LYS A 4 -19.90 -50.95 -21.53
C LYS A 4 -18.94 -50.69 -20.36
N HIS A 5 -17.80 -50.03 -20.59
CA HIS A 5 -16.95 -49.57 -19.47
C HIS A 5 -16.31 -48.19 -19.62
N LYS A 6 -16.36 -47.53 -20.78
CA LYS A 6 -15.70 -46.21 -20.97
C LYS A 6 -16.43 -45.04 -20.27
N ALA A 7 -17.77 -45.05 -20.24
CA ALA A 7 -18.53 -43.92 -19.70
C ALA A 7 -18.49 -43.83 -18.16
N GLY A 8 -18.56 -44.98 -17.46
CA GLY A 8 -18.43 -45.00 -15.99
C GLY A 8 -17.01 -44.66 -15.52
N PHE A 9 -15.99 -45.06 -16.28
CA PHE A 9 -14.60 -44.70 -16.01
C PHE A 9 -14.38 -43.19 -16.14
N SER A 10 -14.93 -42.56 -17.19
CA SER A 10 -14.85 -41.11 -17.42
C SER A 10 -15.60 -40.30 -16.35
N MET A 11 -16.71 -40.80 -15.81
CA MET A 11 -17.45 -40.12 -14.74
C MET A 11 -16.66 -40.12 -13.43
N ILE A 12 -16.05 -41.25 -13.08
CA ILE A 12 -15.21 -41.38 -11.88
C ILE A 12 -13.94 -40.51 -12.00
N GLU A 13 -13.29 -40.50 -13.17
CA GLU A 13 -12.14 -39.61 -13.44
C GLU A 13 -12.50 -38.14 -13.25
N THR A 14 -13.67 -37.72 -13.75
CA THR A 14 -14.14 -36.33 -13.59
C THR A 14 -14.36 -35.97 -12.12
N VAL A 15 -14.95 -36.89 -11.34
CA VAL A 15 -15.18 -36.67 -9.90
C VAL A 15 -13.86 -36.59 -9.14
N ILE A 16 -12.92 -37.50 -9.42
CA ILE A 16 -11.58 -37.46 -8.81
C ILE A 16 -10.85 -36.18 -9.20
N GLY A 17 -10.90 -35.78 -10.47
CA GLY A 17 -10.33 -34.52 -10.95
C GLY A 17 -10.94 -33.30 -10.27
N PHE A 18 -12.26 -33.29 -10.06
CA PHE A 18 -12.95 -32.22 -9.34
C PHE A 18 -12.51 -32.16 -7.87
N PHE A 19 -12.40 -33.30 -7.18
CA PHE A 19 -11.92 -33.34 -5.80
C PHE A 19 -10.47 -32.85 -5.68
N LEU A 20 -9.59 -33.28 -6.58
CA LEU A 20 -8.20 -32.84 -6.61
C LEU A 20 -8.13 -31.32 -6.86
N PHE A 21 -8.85 -30.81 -7.86
CA PHE A 21 -8.90 -29.38 -8.14
C PHE A 21 -9.46 -28.57 -6.96
N SER A 22 -10.55 -29.03 -6.34
CA SER A 22 -11.15 -28.38 -5.18
C SER A 22 -10.19 -28.38 -3.98
N SER A 23 -9.49 -29.49 -3.74
CA SER A 23 -8.47 -29.57 -2.69
C SER A 23 -7.29 -28.64 -2.94
N MET A 24 -6.82 -28.51 -4.18
CA MET A 24 -5.79 -27.55 -4.56
C MET A 24 -6.27 -26.11 -4.33
N MET A 25 -7.51 -25.80 -4.73
CA MET A 25 -8.09 -24.48 -4.51
C MET A 25 -8.21 -24.13 -3.04
N LEU A 26 -8.63 -25.07 -2.18
CA LEU A 26 -8.72 -24.85 -0.73
C LEU A 26 -7.38 -24.45 -0.09
N LEU A 27 -6.27 -24.95 -0.64
CA LEU A 27 -4.92 -24.60 -0.18
C LEU A 27 -4.40 -23.31 -0.82
N TYR A 28 -4.74 -23.06 -2.08
CA TYR A 28 -4.23 -21.91 -2.84
C TYR A 28 -4.96 -20.60 -2.51
N LEU A 29 -6.28 -20.63 -2.35
CA LEU A 29 -7.09 -19.44 -2.08
C LEU A 29 -6.62 -18.64 -0.85
N PRO A 30 -6.37 -19.25 0.32
CA PRO A 30 -5.93 -18.49 1.49
C PRO A 30 -4.55 -17.87 1.29
N ALA A 31 -3.62 -18.58 0.64
CA ALA A 31 -2.30 -18.05 0.31
C ALA A 31 -2.40 -16.85 -0.64
N TYR A 32 -3.24 -16.94 -1.67
CA TYR A 32 -3.52 -15.84 -2.59
C TYR A 32 -4.11 -14.62 -1.88
N TYR A 33 -5.08 -14.83 -0.99
CA TYR A 33 -5.72 -13.73 -0.25
C TYR A 33 -4.75 -13.02 0.69
N ASN A 34 -3.89 -13.77 1.37
CA ASN A 34 -2.84 -13.20 2.21
C ASN A 34 -1.84 -12.36 1.38
N GLU A 35 -1.46 -12.85 0.21
CA GLU A 35 -0.58 -12.11 -0.68
C GLU A 35 -1.23 -10.84 -1.22
N LEU A 36 -2.52 -10.89 -1.53
CA LEU A 36 -3.28 -9.72 -1.97
C LEU A 36 -3.32 -8.64 -0.88
N ARG A 37 -3.61 -9.03 0.37
CA ARG A 37 -3.56 -8.11 1.52
C ARG A 37 -2.17 -7.52 1.71
N ARG A 38 -1.12 -8.34 1.62
CA ARG A 38 0.26 -7.87 1.73
C ARG A 38 0.60 -6.80 0.69
N ILE A 39 0.10 -6.96 -0.53
CA ILE A 39 0.29 -5.97 -1.61
C ILE A 39 -0.49 -4.69 -1.31
N GLU A 40 -1.72 -4.81 -0.82
CA GLU A 40 -2.56 -3.66 -0.46
C GLU A 40 -1.95 -2.86 0.70
N ASP A 41 -1.50 -3.53 1.76
CA ASP A 41 -0.81 -2.91 2.89
C ASP A 41 0.49 -2.21 2.44
N ALA A 42 1.25 -2.85 1.54
CA ALA A 42 2.46 -2.26 0.97
C ALA A 42 2.17 -1.05 0.08
N ALA A 43 1.08 -1.08 -0.68
CA ALA A 43 0.65 0.03 -1.52
C ALA A 43 0.21 1.24 -0.68
N GLN A 44 -0.58 1.02 0.37
CA GLN A 44 -0.97 2.06 1.33
C GLN A 44 0.25 2.69 1.98
N THR A 45 1.16 1.85 2.51
CA THR A 45 2.41 2.33 3.13
C THR A 45 3.25 3.13 2.15
N SER A 46 3.39 2.66 0.91
CA SER A 46 4.11 3.38 -0.15
C SER A 46 3.46 4.73 -0.49
N GLN A 47 2.14 4.81 -0.44
CA GLN A 47 1.41 6.04 -0.75
C GLN A 47 1.59 7.08 0.36
N ALA A 48 1.55 6.65 1.63
CA ALA A 48 1.89 7.49 2.78
C ALA A 48 3.31 8.06 2.64
N TRP A 49 4.31 7.21 2.41
CA TRP A 49 5.70 7.66 2.22
C TRP A 49 5.85 8.64 1.05
N ARG A 50 5.14 8.43 -0.05
CA ARG A 50 5.17 9.34 -1.20
C ARG A 50 4.60 10.72 -0.84
N LEU A 51 3.44 10.78 -0.19
CA LEU A 51 2.82 12.05 0.20
C LEU A 51 3.71 12.80 1.20
N PHE A 52 4.33 12.09 2.14
CA PHE A 52 5.29 12.69 3.06
C PHE A 52 6.52 13.23 2.34
N SER A 53 7.08 12.48 1.38
CA SER A 53 8.19 12.98 0.56
C SER A 53 7.81 14.23 -0.24
N GLU A 54 6.61 14.27 -0.83
CA GLU A 54 6.12 15.44 -1.55
C GLU A 54 5.96 16.66 -0.63
N LEU A 55 5.50 16.46 0.61
CA LEU A 55 5.43 17.52 1.62
C LEU A 55 6.82 18.09 1.95
N VAL A 56 7.80 17.21 2.16
CA VAL A 56 9.18 17.59 2.44
C VAL A 56 9.80 18.37 1.27
N ASP A 57 9.61 17.89 0.04
CA ASP A 57 10.17 18.53 -1.16
C ASP A 57 9.63 19.95 -1.34
N ILE A 58 8.34 20.18 -1.08
CA ILE A 58 7.72 21.51 -1.19
C ILE A 58 8.20 22.45 -0.10
N GLU A 59 8.30 21.97 1.14
CA GLU A 59 8.74 22.79 2.26
C GLU A 59 10.19 23.27 2.05
N LEU A 60 11.05 22.38 1.53
CA LEU A 60 12.46 22.67 1.26
C LEU A 60 12.73 23.43 -0.04
N ASP A 61 11.76 23.54 -0.97
CA ASP A 61 11.98 24.24 -2.24
C ASP A 61 12.01 25.77 -2.04
N GLU A 62 13.20 26.37 -2.01
CA GLU A 62 13.38 27.83 -1.88
C GLU A 62 12.81 28.66 -3.04
N GLN A 63 12.43 28.05 -4.17
CA GLN A 63 11.92 28.77 -5.34
C GLN A 63 10.42 29.09 -5.26
N ILE A 64 9.70 28.44 -4.35
CA ILE A 64 8.25 28.61 -4.19
C ILE A 64 7.99 29.70 -3.14
N GLU A 65 7.10 30.65 -3.44
CA GLU A 65 6.65 31.66 -2.48
C GLU A 65 5.94 31.00 -1.29
N ASP A 66 6.19 31.50 -0.07
CA ASP A 66 5.66 30.91 1.18
C ASP A 66 4.14 30.72 1.18
N GLU A 67 3.38 31.64 0.58
CA GLU A 67 1.91 31.53 0.47
C GLU A 67 1.48 30.38 -0.44
N ALA A 68 2.22 30.14 -1.53
CA ALA A 68 1.99 29.02 -2.42
C ALA A 68 2.40 27.69 -1.77
N LYS A 69 3.49 27.66 -0.99
CA LYS A 69 3.87 26.48 -0.20
C LYS A 69 2.78 26.08 0.77
N ALA A 70 2.29 27.03 1.57
CA ALA A 70 1.25 26.77 2.56
C ALA A 70 0.00 26.14 1.92
N LEU A 71 -0.42 26.65 0.76
CA LEU A 71 -1.58 26.12 0.03
C LEU A 71 -1.36 24.67 -0.46
N VAL A 72 -0.18 24.37 -1.02
CA VAL A 72 0.08 23.02 -1.54
C VAL A 72 0.31 22.03 -0.40
N SER A 73 0.99 22.44 0.66
CA SER A 73 1.16 21.62 1.87
C SER A 73 -0.19 21.29 2.52
N GLU A 74 -1.11 22.25 2.63
CA GLU A 74 -2.48 21.99 3.11
C GLU A 74 -3.21 20.97 2.22
N GLN A 75 -3.11 21.11 0.90
CA GLN A 75 -3.72 20.15 -0.03
C GLN A 75 -3.13 18.75 0.09
N LEU A 76 -1.83 18.62 0.32
CA LEU A 76 -1.16 17.33 0.54
C LEU A 76 -1.57 16.69 1.86
N ILE A 77 -1.74 17.48 2.93
CA ILE A 77 -2.28 17.01 4.21
C ILE A 77 -3.73 16.52 4.04
N LEU A 78 -4.58 17.27 3.32
CA LEU A 78 -5.95 16.80 3.03
C LEU A 78 -5.96 15.51 2.21
N ASN A 79 -5.04 15.36 1.26
CA ASN A 79 -4.89 14.12 0.50
C ASN A 79 -4.44 12.96 1.41
N TRP A 80 -3.57 13.23 2.38
CA TRP A 80 -3.17 12.24 3.38
C TRP A 80 -4.38 11.73 4.16
N GLU A 81 -5.17 12.64 4.74
CA GLU A 81 -6.35 12.31 5.55
C GLU A 81 -7.43 11.59 4.74
N ALA A 82 -7.51 11.83 3.43
CA ALA A 82 -8.45 11.14 2.54
C ALA A 82 -8.02 9.70 2.19
N LEU A 83 -6.73 9.38 2.30
CA LEU A 83 -6.14 8.13 1.80
C LEU A 83 -5.61 7.22 2.91
N ASN A 84 -5.28 7.77 4.08
CA ASN A 84 -4.77 7.04 5.22
C ASN A 84 -5.81 7.01 6.34
N GLU A 85 -5.75 5.99 7.19
CA GLU A 85 -6.67 5.87 8.34
C GLU A 85 -6.33 6.84 9.49
N ASP A 86 -5.10 7.36 9.53
CA ASP A 86 -4.59 8.19 10.62
C ASP A 86 -4.32 9.61 10.12
N ASN A 87 -4.91 10.59 10.81
CA ASN A 87 -4.84 12.00 10.45
C ASN A 87 -3.51 12.63 10.88
N VAL A 88 -3.17 13.74 10.24
CA VAL A 88 -1.95 14.48 10.57
C VAL A 88 -2.23 15.37 11.78
N SER A 89 -1.49 15.18 12.87
CA SER A 89 -1.54 16.09 14.02
C SER A 89 -0.60 17.27 13.85
N GLU A 90 0.60 17.02 13.32
CA GLU A 90 1.64 18.03 13.14
C GLU A 90 2.56 17.66 11.99
N PHE A 91 2.99 18.65 11.21
CA PHE A 91 4.07 18.53 10.23
C PHE A 91 5.01 19.71 10.42
N ALA A 92 6.31 19.43 10.50
CA ALA A 92 7.33 20.47 10.58
C ALA A 92 8.65 20.00 9.98
N CYS A 93 9.35 20.95 9.38
CA CYS A 93 10.73 20.78 8.92
C CYS A 93 11.66 21.63 9.79
N GLU A 94 12.64 20.97 10.41
CA GLU A 94 13.77 21.58 11.08
C GLU A 94 15.02 21.55 10.19
N LEU A 95 16.12 22.16 10.67
CA LEU A 95 17.37 22.32 9.92
C LEU A 95 17.92 21.01 9.31
N ASN A 96 17.72 19.88 9.98
CA ASN A 96 18.35 18.61 9.60
C ASN A 96 17.33 17.47 9.39
N TYR A 97 16.05 17.71 9.61
CA TYR A 97 15.03 16.67 9.47
C TYR A 97 13.65 17.28 9.27
N CYS A 98 12.79 16.55 8.58
CA CYS A 98 11.36 16.81 8.57
C CYS A 98 10.64 15.65 9.24
N TYR A 99 9.54 15.96 9.92
CA TYR A 99 8.69 14.95 10.53
C TYR A 99 7.21 15.23 10.29
N ILE A 100 6.43 14.15 10.31
CA ILE A 100 4.98 14.17 10.35
C ILE A 100 4.53 13.29 11.52
N SER A 101 3.76 13.89 12.42
CA SER A 101 3.15 13.25 13.58
C SER A 101 1.68 13.01 13.30
N LEU A 102 1.20 11.82 13.66
CA LEU A 102 -0.16 11.37 13.39
C LEU A 102 -0.96 11.29 14.69
N GLU A 103 -2.28 11.46 14.62
CA GLU A 103 -3.17 11.44 15.80
C GLU A 103 -3.11 10.11 16.57
N GLY A 104 -2.83 8.99 15.89
CA GLY A 104 -2.60 7.67 16.47
C GLY A 104 -1.29 7.53 17.24
N GLY A 105 -0.45 8.56 17.29
CA GLY A 105 0.84 8.59 18.01
C GLY A 105 2.01 7.97 17.23
N SER A 106 1.82 7.73 15.93
CA SER A 106 2.90 7.31 15.04
C SER A 106 3.60 8.55 14.47
N GLU A 107 4.92 8.46 14.31
CA GLU A 107 5.73 9.54 13.74
C GLU A 107 6.59 8.99 12.60
N LEU A 108 6.62 9.71 11.49
CA LEU A 108 7.53 9.46 10.38
C LEU A 108 8.52 10.61 10.30
N TYR A 109 9.79 10.29 10.06
CA TYR A 109 10.86 11.28 9.95
C TYR A 109 11.75 10.96 8.74
N VAL A 110 12.27 12.02 8.13
CA VAL A 110 13.31 11.96 7.10
C VAL A 110 14.44 12.91 7.52
N GLU A 111 15.67 12.39 7.53
CA GLU A 111 16.87 13.21 7.71
C GLU A 111 17.19 13.95 6.40
N ILE A 112 17.33 15.26 6.50
CA ILE A 112 17.81 16.10 5.40
C ILE A 112 19.33 16.01 5.45
N GLN A 113 19.91 15.15 4.62
CA GLN A 113 21.36 15.16 4.42
C GLN A 113 21.70 16.37 3.57
N ASP A 114 22.65 17.20 4.02
CA ASP A 114 23.22 18.32 3.28
C ASP A 114 23.49 17.92 1.82
N LEU A 115 22.56 18.25 0.93
CA LEU A 115 22.79 18.22 -0.50
C LEU A 115 23.66 19.43 -0.81
N ASN A 116 24.97 19.26 -0.60
CA ASN A 116 25.98 20.17 -1.12
C ASN A 116 25.80 20.28 -2.65
N PHE A 117 25.11 21.32 -3.12
CA PHE A 117 25.07 21.75 -4.50
C PHE A 117 26.00 22.94 -4.71
#